data_AF-A0A6L7WG44-F1
#
_entry.id   AF-A0A6L7WG44-F1
#
_cell.length_a   1.000
_cell.length_b   1.000
_cell.length_c   1.000
_cell.angle_alpha   90.00
_cell.angle_beta   90.00
_cell.angle_gamma   90.00
#
_symmetry.space_group_name_H-M   'P 1'
#
loop_
_entity.id
_entity.type
_entity.pdbx_description
1 polymer ?
#
loop_
_entity_poly.entity_id
_entity_poly.type
_entity_poly.pdbx_seq_one_letter_code
_entity_poly.pdbx_strand_id
1 'polypeptide(L)'
;MAMALDPISISQELRAAGFTEEQSHLLATQMAARADDVATKLDLERAVAEIELKVAQLDHKLTSEIRQLDHRLTGEIERLDHKLTGEIERVDHKLAGEIERVDHKLTAEIGRVDHKLTTAIHELDHRLSGEIKQLDHKLDLLDQKVDGLESRLVIKLGVIMATGFGLVLAAVGVALAQMG
;
A
#
# COMPACT_ATOMS: atom_id res chain seq x y z
N MET A 1 76.20 17.82 -22.73
CA MET A 1 77.65 17.98 -22.96
C MET A 1 78.29 17.54 -21.67
N ALA A 2 78.82 16.32 -21.62
CA ALA A 2 79.43 15.76 -20.42
C ALA A 2 80.46 16.77 -19.90
N MET A 3 80.42 17.04 -18.60
CA MET A 3 81.46 17.82 -17.94
C MET A 3 82.71 16.95 -18.05
N ALA A 4 83.55 17.21 -19.05
CA ALA A 4 84.74 16.40 -19.30
C ALA A 4 85.69 16.61 -18.11
N LEU A 5 85.57 15.73 -17.12
CA LEU A 5 86.44 15.65 -15.96
C LEU A 5 87.82 15.27 -16.50
N ASP A 6 88.70 16.25 -16.66
CA ASP A 6 90.07 16.01 -17.09
C ASP A 6 90.85 15.31 -15.96
N PRO A 7 91.26 14.03 -16.16
CA PRO A 7 91.96 13.28 -15.13
C PRO A 7 93.27 13.94 -14.69
N ILE A 8 93.92 14.69 -15.59
CA ILE A 8 95.21 15.33 -15.31
C ILE A 8 95.00 16.48 -14.32
N SER A 9 94.06 17.38 -14.61
CA SER A 9 93.70 18.50 -13.73
C SER A 9 93.26 18.01 -12.35
N ILE A 10 92.40 16.97 -12.29
CA ILE A 10 91.93 16.39 -11.02
C ILE A 10 93.08 15.75 -10.23
N SER A 11 94.00 15.06 -10.90
CA SER A 11 95.15 14.46 -10.23
C SER A 11 96.10 15.51 -9.62
N GLN A 12 96.23 16.69 -10.24
CA GLN A 12 97.05 17.79 -9.72
C GLN A 12 96.42 18.43 -8.49
N GLU A 13 95.10 18.64 -8.50
CA GLU A 13 94.36 19.15 -7.33
C GLU A 13 94.42 18.18 -6.15
N LEU A 14 94.30 16.87 -6.40
CA LEU A 14 94.44 15.84 -5.36
C LEU A 14 95.85 15.82 -4.76
N ARG A 15 96.90 16.02 -5.56
CA ARG A 15 98.27 16.14 -5.05
C ARG A 15 98.47 17.40 -4.21
N ALA A 16 97.89 18.53 -4.65
CA ALA A 16 97.90 19.78 -3.88
C ALA A 16 97.15 19.64 -2.54
N ALA A 17 96.18 18.73 -2.47
CA ALA A 17 95.47 18.36 -1.24
C ALA A 17 96.20 17.32 -0.36
N GLY A 18 97.38 16.85 -0.76
CA GLY A 18 98.24 15.96 0.05
C GLY A 18 98.13 14.47 -0.26
N PHE A 19 97.46 14.06 -1.33
CA PHE A 19 97.42 12.66 -1.79
C PHE A 19 98.73 12.26 -2.49
N THR A 20 99.09 10.97 -2.45
CA THR A 20 100.26 10.46 -3.19
C THR A 20 100.00 10.43 -4.69
N GLU A 21 101.07 10.47 -5.49
CA GLU A 21 101.00 10.43 -6.96
C GLU A 21 100.15 9.27 -7.49
N GLU A 22 100.29 8.08 -6.89
CA GLU A 22 99.53 6.87 -7.25
C GLU A 22 98.05 6.95 -6.84
N GLN A 23 97.76 7.48 -5.63
CA GLN A 23 96.39 7.69 -5.15
C GLN A 23 95.66 8.73 -6.00
N SER A 24 96.30 9.85 -6.31
CA SER A 24 95.72 10.92 -7.14
C SER A 24 95.39 10.45 -8.56
N HIS A 25 96.28 9.65 -9.17
CA HIS A 25 96.05 9.09 -10.51
C HIS A 25 94.89 8.08 -10.51
N LEU A 26 94.84 7.17 -9.53
CA LEU A 26 93.79 6.17 -9.43
C LEU A 26 92.42 6.82 -9.20
N LEU A 27 92.32 7.77 -8.28
CA LEU A 27 91.07 8.47 -7.98
C LEU A 27 90.59 9.29 -9.18
N ALA A 28 91.48 10.05 -9.82
CA ALA A 28 91.13 10.86 -10.99
C ALA A 28 90.64 10.01 -12.16
N THR A 29 91.27 8.86 -12.40
CA THR A 29 90.87 7.92 -13.46
C THR A 29 89.53 7.26 -13.15
N GLN A 30 89.29 6.89 -11.89
CA GLN A 30 87.98 6.35 -11.45
C GLN A 30 86.86 7.38 -11.51
N MET A 31 87.13 8.64 -11.14
CA MET A 31 86.16 9.73 -11.23
C MET A 31 85.82 10.06 -12.67
N ALA A 32 86.82 10.12 -13.56
CA ALA A 32 86.61 10.30 -14.99
C ALA A 32 85.83 9.13 -15.60
N ALA A 33 86.13 7.89 -15.21
CA ALA A 33 85.41 6.71 -15.69
C ALA A 33 83.93 6.68 -15.28
N ARG A 34 83.58 7.28 -14.13
CA ARG A 34 82.18 7.37 -13.64
C ARG A 34 81.49 8.68 -14.01
N ALA A 35 82.18 9.60 -14.66
CA ALA A 35 81.64 10.92 -15.02
C ALA A 35 80.42 10.82 -15.96
N ASP A 36 80.48 9.87 -16.90
CA ASP A 36 79.45 9.65 -17.90
C ASP A 36 78.21 8.90 -17.34
N ASP A 37 78.35 8.23 -16.19
CA ASP A 37 77.24 7.53 -15.52
C ASP A 37 76.34 8.49 -14.73
N VAL A 38 76.77 9.73 -14.50
CA VAL A 38 76.02 10.72 -13.72
C VAL A 38 75.21 11.61 -14.66
N ALA A 39 73.89 11.58 -14.49
CA ALA A 39 72.99 12.47 -15.23
C ALA A 39 73.35 13.95 -14.99
N THR A 40 73.44 14.73 -16.06
CA THR A 40 73.70 16.16 -15.93
C THR A 40 72.46 16.89 -15.43
N LYS A 41 72.64 18.11 -14.91
CA LYS A 41 71.51 18.99 -14.55
C LYS A 41 70.52 19.17 -15.71
N LEU A 42 71.03 19.28 -16.93
CA LEU A 42 70.20 19.42 -18.14
C LEU A 42 69.38 18.16 -18.43
N ASP A 43 69.94 16.96 -18.20
CA ASP A 43 69.22 15.71 -18.40
C ASP A 43 68.08 15.57 -17.39
N LEU A 44 68.32 15.97 -16.13
CA LEU A 44 67.30 16.00 -15.09
C LEU A 44 66.20 17.03 -15.39
N GLU A 45 66.56 18.25 -15.81
CA GLU A 45 65.59 19.29 -16.19
C GLU A 45 64.70 18.84 -17.36
N ARG A 46 65.27 18.14 -18.34
CA ARG A 46 64.50 17.55 -19.45
C ARG A 46 63.56 16.45 -18.97
N ALA A 47 64.04 15.55 -18.12
CA ALA A 47 63.21 14.48 -17.57
C ALA A 47 62.05 15.04 -16.73
N VAL A 48 62.30 16.07 -15.92
CA VAL A 48 61.26 16.77 -15.15
C VAL A 48 60.23 17.42 -16.08
N ALA A 49 60.68 18.15 -17.10
CA ALA A 49 59.76 18.77 -18.06
C ALA A 49 58.89 17.75 -18.81
N GLU A 50 59.46 16.60 -19.17
CA GLU A 50 58.70 15.51 -19.79
C GLU A 50 57.66 14.90 -18.84
N ILE A 51 58.03 14.72 -17.56
CA ILE A 51 57.12 14.23 -16.52
C ILE A 51 55.98 15.23 -16.29
N GLU A 52 56.29 16.51 -16.14
CA GLU A 52 55.27 17.57 -15.95
C GLU A 52 54.27 17.59 -17.10
N LEU A 53 54.76 17.46 -18.34
CA LEU A 53 53.90 17.40 -19.53
C LEU A 53 53.02 16.15 -19.53
N LYS A 54 53.57 14.97 -19.18
CA LYS A 54 52.80 13.73 -19.05
C LYS A 54 51.75 13.81 -17.94
N VAL A 55 52.09 14.41 -16.80
CA VAL A 55 51.16 14.63 -15.69
C VAL A 55 50.02 15.55 -16.12
N ALA A 56 50.32 16.66 -16.80
CA ALA A 56 49.30 17.57 -17.31
C ALA A 56 48.37 16.90 -18.34
N GLN A 57 48.92 16.06 -19.21
CA GLN A 57 48.14 15.27 -20.17
C GLN A 57 47.22 14.25 -19.48
N LEU A 58 47.73 13.56 -18.46
CA LEU A 58 46.94 12.62 -17.66
C LEU A 58 45.82 13.34 -16.90
N ASP A 59 46.11 14.48 -16.28
CA ASP A 59 45.13 15.28 -15.55
C ASP A 59 43.99 15.77 -16.47
N HIS A 60 44.34 16.26 -17.66
CA HIS A 60 43.35 16.64 -18.66
C HIS A 60 42.50 15.44 -19.11
N LYS A 61 43.13 14.29 -19.36
CA LYS A 61 42.42 13.07 -19.78
C LYS A 61 41.45 12.59 -18.69
N LEU A 62 41.91 12.48 -17.45
CA LEU A 62 41.09 12.06 -16.31
C LEU A 62 39.94 13.03 -16.07
N THR A 63 40.19 14.33 -16.12
CA THR A 63 39.14 15.34 -15.99
C THR A 63 38.08 15.20 -17.08
N SER A 64 38.49 14.92 -18.33
CA SER A 64 37.57 14.67 -19.43
C SER A 64 36.74 13.40 -19.23
N GLU A 65 37.37 12.30 -18.81
CA GLU A 65 36.68 11.02 -18.56
C GLU A 65 35.68 11.15 -17.39
N ILE A 66 36.05 11.85 -16.32
CA ILE A 66 35.16 12.13 -15.18
C ILE A 66 33.93 12.92 -15.65
N ARG A 67 34.12 13.99 -16.44
CA ARG A 67 32.98 14.77 -16.97
C ARG A 67 32.06 13.96 -17.88
N GLN A 68 32.64 13.09 -18.72
CA GLN A 68 31.83 12.21 -19.57
C GLN A 68 31.04 11.19 -18.75
N LEU A 69 31.64 10.63 -17.71
CA LEU A 69 30.97 9.71 -16.80
C LEU A 69 29.83 10.42 -16.05
N ASP A 70 30.09 11.60 -15.51
CA ASP A 70 29.11 12.42 -14.79
C ASP A 70 27.89 12.76 -15.66
N HIS A 71 28.13 13.18 -16.91
CA HIS A 71 27.05 13.45 -17.87
C HIS A 71 26.23 12.20 -18.19
N ARG A 72 26.89 11.04 -18.38
CA ARG A 72 26.21 9.77 -18.64
C ARG A 72 25.35 9.33 -17.46
N LEU A 73 25.90 9.39 -16.25
CA LEU A 73 25.19 9.00 -15.03
C LEU A 73 23.99 9.92 -14.77
N THR A 74 24.16 11.23 -14.95
CA THR A 74 23.05 12.18 -14.85
C THR A 74 21.93 11.82 -15.82
N GLY A 75 22.25 11.55 -17.09
CA GLY A 75 21.25 11.14 -18.08
C GLY A 75 20.63 9.76 -17.82
N GLU A 76 21.33 8.83 -17.15
CA GLU A 76 20.75 7.56 -16.72
C GLU A 76 19.78 7.74 -15.54
N ILE A 77 20.13 8.61 -14.58
CA ILE A 77 19.29 8.97 -13.44
C ILE A 77 17.99 9.62 -13.92
N GLU A 78 18.06 10.62 -14.81
CA GLU A 78 16.87 11.28 -15.36
C GLU A 78 15.93 10.31 -16.10
N ARG A 79 16.50 9.38 -16.88
CA ARG A 79 15.71 8.35 -17.59
C ARG A 79 15.03 7.39 -16.61
N LEU A 80 15.73 6.99 -15.55
CA LEU A 80 15.15 6.14 -14.51
C LEU A 80 14.04 6.86 -13.75
N ASP A 81 14.23 8.13 -13.41
CA ASP A 81 13.24 8.95 -12.72
C ASP A 81 11.95 9.09 -13.54
N HIS A 82 12.06 9.41 -14.84
CA HIS A 82 10.92 9.46 -15.74
C HIS A 82 10.21 8.11 -15.88
N LYS A 83 10.98 7.01 -15.97
CA LYS A 83 10.39 5.66 -16.04
C LYS A 83 9.63 5.32 -14.77
N LEU A 84 10.21 5.59 -13.60
CA LEU A 84 9.58 5.32 -12.31
C LEU A 84 8.31 6.16 -12.12
N THR A 85 8.36 7.44 -12.50
CA THR A 85 7.18 8.31 -12.48
C THR A 85 6.05 7.75 -13.34
N GLY A 86 6.34 7.34 -14.57
CA GLY A 86 5.34 6.74 -15.46
C GLY A 86 4.76 5.41 -14.97
N GLU A 87 5.58 4.58 -14.31
CA GLU A 87 5.10 3.33 -13.69
C GLU A 87 4.18 3.61 -12.49
N ILE A 88 4.51 4.61 -11.67
CA ILE A 88 3.66 5.05 -10.54
C ILE A 88 2.30 5.52 -11.06
N GLU A 89 2.27 6.43 -12.04
CA GLU A 89 1.02 6.92 -12.64
C GLU A 89 0.17 5.78 -13.22
N ARG A 90 0.81 4.79 -13.84
CA ARG A 90 0.13 3.61 -14.38
C ARG A 90 -0.51 2.77 -13.29
N VAL A 91 0.19 2.57 -12.17
CA VAL A 91 -0.32 1.83 -11.01
C VAL A 91 -1.49 2.59 -10.39
N ASP A 92 -1.37 3.90 -10.20
CA ASP A 92 -2.43 4.74 -9.63
C ASP A 92 -3.70 4.70 -10.48
N HIS A 93 -3.58 4.83 -11.81
CA HIS A 93 -4.72 4.70 -12.71
C HIS A 93 -5.39 3.32 -12.65
N LYS A 94 -4.58 2.26 -12.54
CA LYS A 94 -5.12 0.89 -12.42
C LYS A 94 -5.88 0.72 -11.11
N LEU A 95 -5.31 1.17 -10.00
CA LEU A 95 -5.94 1.10 -8.67
C LEU A 95 -7.24 1.91 -8.63
N ALA A 96 -7.25 3.13 -9.19
CA ALA A 96 -8.47 3.94 -9.29
C ALA A 96 -9.60 3.20 -10.02
N GLY A 97 -9.29 2.56 -11.16
CA GLY A 97 -10.26 1.77 -11.91
C GLY A 97 -10.70 0.46 -11.23
N GLU A 98 -9.84 -0.14 -10.40
CA GLU A 98 -10.23 -1.29 -9.57
C GLU A 98 -11.17 -0.86 -8.43
N ILE A 99 -10.89 0.27 -7.77
CA ILE A 99 -11.74 0.85 -6.72
C ILE A 99 -13.13 1.17 -7.27
N GLU A 100 -13.22 1.88 -8.41
CA GLU A 100 -14.50 2.22 -9.04
C GLU A 100 -15.33 0.95 -9.37
N ARG A 101 -14.67 -0.10 -9.88
CA ARG A 101 -15.34 -1.37 -10.19
C ARG A 101 -15.87 -2.06 -8.93
N VAL A 102 -15.12 -2.02 -7.83
CA VAL A 102 -15.57 -2.57 -6.54
C VAL A 102 -16.75 -1.76 -6.01
N ASP A 103 -16.70 -0.43 -6.07
CA ASP A 103 -17.77 0.45 -5.62
C ASP A 103 -19.09 0.20 -6.37
N HIS A 104 -19.03 0.10 -7.70
CA HIS A 104 -20.19 -0.26 -8.51
C HIS A 104 -20.75 -1.65 -8.17
N LYS A 105 -19.88 -2.63 -7.93
CA LYS A 105 -20.32 -3.98 -7.55
C LYS A 105 -21.04 -3.98 -6.20
N LEU A 106 -20.48 -3.29 -5.21
CA LEU A 106 -21.07 -3.17 -3.88
C LEU A 106 -22.40 -2.42 -3.93
N THR A 107 -22.47 -1.30 -4.66
CA THR A 107 -23.71 -0.55 -4.85
C THR A 107 -24.81 -1.41 -5.47
N ALA A 108 -24.47 -2.19 -6.51
CA ALA A 108 -25.42 -3.10 -7.14
C ALA A 108 -25.86 -4.24 -6.20
N GLU A 109 -24.96 -4.76 -5.37
CA GLU A 109 -25.26 -5.81 -4.41
C GLU A 109 -26.16 -5.32 -3.27
N ILE A 110 -25.88 -4.14 -2.73
CA ILE A 110 -26.73 -3.44 -1.76
C ILE A 110 -28.15 -3.25 -2.34
N GLY A 111 -28.26 -2.75 -3.58
CA GLY A 111 -29.56 -2.57 -4.23
C GLY A 111 -30.33 -3.87 -4.42
N ARG A 112 -29.65 -4.99 -4.73
CA ARG A 112 -30.31 -6.31 -4.81
C ARG A 112 -30.81 -6.80 -3.45
N VAL A 113 -30.03 -6.60 -2.39
CA VAL A 113 -30.43 -6.98 -1.03
C VAL A 113 -31.63 -6.15 -0.57
N ASP A 114 -31.58 -4.83 -0.80
CA ASP A 114 -32.67 -3.91 -0.46
C ASP A 114 -33.99 -4.29 -1.16
N HIS A 115 -33.94 -4.59 -2.46
CA HIS A 115 -35.11 -5.04 -3.20
C HIS A 115 -35.68 -6.38 -2.68
N LYS A 116 -34.81 -7.34 -2.35
CA LYS A 116 -35.23 -8.62 -1.78
C LYS A 116 -35.90 -8.44 -0.40
N LEU A 117 -35.31 -7.61 0.46
CA LEU A 117 -35.87 -7.31 1.78
C LEU A 117 -37.23 -6.60 1.65
N THR A 118 -37.32 -5.61 0.78
CA THR A 118 -38.58 -4.91 0.51
C THR A 118 -39.66 -5.87 0.04
N THR A 119 -39.34 -6.78 -0.88
CA THR A 119 -40.28 -7.79 -1.38
C THR A 119 -40.72 -8.75 -0.28
N ALA A 120 -39.78 -9.25 0.52
CA ALA A 120 -40.07 -10.16 1.63
C ALA A 120 -40.96 -9.52 2.69
N ILE A 121 -40.74 -8.23 2.98
CA ILE A 121 -41.58 -7.45 3.91
C ILE A 121 -43.01 -7.35 3.37
N HIS A 122 -43.19 -7.00 2.09
CA HIS A 122 -44.53 -6.91 1.49
C HIS A 122 -45.26 -8.25 1.47
N GLU A 123 -44.56 -9.35 1.17
CA GLU A 123 -45.15 -10.69 1.19
C GLU A 123 -45.58 -11.07 2.62
N LEU A 124 -44.76 -10.77 3.62
CA LEU A 124 -45.09 -11.02 5.02
C LEU A 124 -46.31 -10.19 5.46
N ASP A 125 -46.36 -8.91 5.10
CA ASP A 125 -47.47 -8.01 5.43
C ASP A 125 -48.80 -8.49 4.80
N HIS A 126 -48.76 -8.93 3.54
CA HIS A 126 -49.92 -9.50 2.86
C HIS A 126 -50.39 -10.80 3.53
N ARG A 127 -49.46 -11.67 3.94
CA ARG A 127 -49.79 -12.91 4.65
C ARG A 127 -50.43 -12.63 6.01
N LEU A 128 -49.82 -11.76 6.81
CA LEU A 128 -50.36 -11.37 8.12
C LEU A 128 -51.73 -10.71 8.00
N SER A 129 -51.92 -9.82 7.03
CA SER A 129 -53.23 -9.21 6.74
C SER A 129 -54.29 -10.26 6.38
N GLY A 130 -53.90 -11.31 5.64
CA GLY A 130 -54.78 -12.43 5.32
C GLY A 130 -55.16 -13.26 6.56
N GLU A 131 -54.19 -13.57 7.42
CA GLU A 131 -54.41 -14.31 8.67
C GLU A 131 -55.31 -13.53 9.64
N ILE A 132 -55.12 -12.21 9.76
CA ILE A 132 -55.97 -11.33 10.58
C ILE A 132 -57.42 -11.39 10.09
N LYS A 133 -57.67 -11.24 8.78
CA LYS A 133 -59.04 -11.33 8.23
C LYS A 133 -59.71 -12.68 8.48
N GLN A 134 -58.93 -13.77 8.43
CA GLN A 134 -59.46 -15.10 8.76
C GLN A 134 -59.80 -15.25 10.24
N LEU A 135 -59.01 -14.65 11.13
CA LEU A 135 -59.30 -14.60 12.56
C LEU A 135 -60.54 -13.76 12.84
N ASP A 136 -60.68 -12.57 12.23
CA ASP A 136 -61.87 -11.73 12.35
C ASP A 136 -63.13 -12.49 11.94
N HIS A 137 -63.09 -13.18 10.78
CA HIS A 137 -64.23 -13.98 10.33
C HIS A 137 -64.59 -15.12 11.31
N LYS A 138 -63.58 -15.75 11.93
CA LYS A 138 -63.82 -16.78 12.96
C LYS A 138 -64.44 -16.19 14.23
N LEU A 139 -64.04 -14.98 14.61
CA LEU A 139 -64.63 -14.25 15.74
C LEU A 139 -66.09 -13.90 15.46
N ASP A 140 -66.40 -13.35 14.27
CA ASP A 140 -67.79 -13.07 13.87
C ASP A 140 -68.69 -14.32 13.92
N LEU A 141 -68.17 -15.47 13.47
CA LEU A 141 -68.89 -16.75 13.54
C LEU A 141 -69.08 -17.25 14.97
N LEU A 142 -68.14 -16.95 15.88
CA LEU A 142 -68.27 -17.28 17.29
C LEU A 142 -69.33 -16.39 17.95
N ASP A 143 -69.31 -15.09 17.68
CA ASP A 143 -70.31 -14.14 18.20
C ASP A 143 -71.73 -14.54 17.76
N GLN A 144 -71.93 -14.89 16.48
CA GLN A 144 -73.22 -15.40 16.00
C GLN A 144 -73.68 -16.69 16.71
N LYS A 145 -72.73 -17.58 17.05
CA LYS A 145 -73.05 -18.80 17.81
C LYS A 145 -73.43 -18.47 19.25
N VAL A 146 -72.75 -17.51 19.87
CA VAL A 146 -73.06 -17.02 21.23
C VAL A 146 -74.45 -16.40 21.24
N ASP A 147 -74.76 -15.47 20.33
CA ASP A 147 -76.09 -14.85 20.20
C ASP A 147 -77.21 -15.91 20.01
N GLY A 148 -76.93 -16.93 19.20
CA GLY A 148 -77.84 -18.05 18.97
C GLY A 148 -78.07 -18.90 20.22
N LEU A 149 -77.04 -19.12 21.04
CA LEU A 149 -77.16 -19.81 22.33
C LEU A 149 -77.92 -18.97 23.36
N GLU A 150 -77.62 -17.68 23.45
CA GLU A 150 -78.32 -16.73 24.34
C GLU A 150 -79.82 -16.71 24.02
N SER A 151 -80.18 -16.57 22.73
CA SER A 151 -81.57 -16.59 22.27
C SER A 151 -82.29 -17.88 22.68
N ARG A 152 -81.63 -19.05 22.51
CA ARG A 152 -82.19 -20.36 22.92
C ARG A 152 -82.37 -20.46 24.42
N LEU A 153 -81.44 -19.93 25.21
CA LEU A 153 -81.53 -19.91 26.67
C LEU A 153 -82.67 -19.01 27.14
N VAL A 154 -82.80 -17.80 26.58
CA VAL A 154 -83.91 -16.88 26.89
C VAL A 154 -85.26 -17.54 26.58
N ILE A 155 -85.40 -18.18 25.41
CA ILE A 155 -86.62 -18.92 25.05
C ILE A 155 -86.91 -20.05 26.03
N LYS A 156 -85.92 -20.91 26.34
CA LYS A 156 -86.10 -22.05 27.27
C LYS A 156 -86.49 -21.58 28.67
N LEU A 157 -85.81 -20.54 29.19
CA LEU A 157 -86.13 -19.95 30.48
C LEU A 157 -87.54 -19.35 30.47
N GLY A 158 -87.92 -18.64 29.41
CA GLY A 158 -89.28 -18.12 29.24
C GLY A 158 -90.36 -19.22 29.27
N VAL A 159 -90.12 -20.34 28.57
CA VAL A 159 -91.02 -21.51 28.59
C VAL A 159 -91.13 -22.12 29.99
N ILE A 160 -90.00 -22.30 30.69
CA ILE A 160 -89.97 -22.84 32.07
C ILE A 160 -90.74 -21.93 33.02
N MET A 161 -90.54 -20.60 32.94
CA MET A 161 -91.24 -19.64 33.79
C MET A 161 -92.74 -19.62 33.51
N ALA A 162 -93.18 -19.63 32.25
CA ALA A 162 -94.60 -19.64 31.90
C ALA A 162 -95.32 -20.93 32.36
N THR A 163 -94.68 -22.09 32.14
CA THR A 163 -95.23 -23.39 32.57
C THR A 163 -95.22 -23.53 34.09
N GLY A 164 -94.12 -23.17 34.76
CA GLY A 164 -94.00 -23.20 36.21
C GLY A 164 -94.99 -22.26 36.92
N PHE A 165 -95.12 -21.01 36.44
CA PHE A 165 -96.05 -20.03 37.00
C PHE A 165 -97.52 -20.47 36.81
N GLY A 166 -97.85 -21.05 35.65
CA GLY A 166 -99.16 -21.64 35.39
C GLY A 166 -99.50 -22.79 36.36
N LEU A 167 -98.54 -23.67 36.65
CA LEU A 167 -98.72 -24.75 37.62
C LEU A 167 -98.93 -24.23 39.04
N VAL A 168 -98.16 -23.21 39.47
CA VAL A 168 -98.32 -22.59 40.79
C VAL A 168 -99.68 -21.92 40.93
N LEU A 169 -100.11 -21.14 39.94
CA LEU A 169 -101.43 -20.51 39.95
C LEU A 169 -102.56 -21.54 39.99
N ALA A 170 -102.45 -22.62 39.20
CA ALA A 170 -103.42 -23.71 39.21
C ALA A 170 -103.49 -24.38 40.59
N ALA A 171 -102.34 -24.67 41.21
CA ALA A 171 -102.28 -25.27 42.54
C ALA A 171 -102.90 -24.36 43.63
N VAL A 172 -102.62 -23.05 43.59
CA VAL A 172 -103.23 -22.08 44.51
C VAL A 172 -104.74 -21.97 44.29
N GLY A 173 -105.20 -21.95 43.04
CA GLY A 173 -106.62 -21.94 42.71
C GLY A 173 -107.36 -23.18 43.24
N VAL A 174 -106.78 -24.36 43.09
CA VAL A 174 -107.33 -25.62 43.66
C VAL A 174 -107.35 -25.56 45.19
N ALA A 175 -106.28 -25.09 45.83
CA ALA A 175 -106.22 -24.98 47.28
C ALA A 175 -107.29 -24.01 47.83
N LEU A 176 -107.48 -22.85 47.19
CA LEU A 176 -108.51 -21.89 47.57
C LEU A 176 -109.93 -22.47 47.39
N ALA A 177 -110.18 -23.21 46.30
CA ALA A 177 -111.48 -23.85 46.05
C ALA A 177 -111.81 -24.97 47.05
N GLN A 178 -110.82 -25.59 47.69
CA GLN A 178 -111.03 -26.59 48.75
C GLN A 178 -111.24 -25.98 50.15
N MET A 179 -110.96 -24.68 50.33
CA MET A 179 -111.03 -23.99 51.63
C MET A 179 -112.30 -23.13 51.82
N GLY A 180 -113.11 -22.93 50.80
CA GLY A 180 -114.40 -22.21 50.85
C GLY A 180 -115.59 -23.15 50.78
#